data_AF-A0A2E3TQL7-F1
#
_entry.id   AF-A0A2E3TQL7-F1
#
_cell.length_a   1.000
_cell.length_b   1.000
_cell.length_c   1.000
_cell.angle_alpha   90.00
_cell.angle_beta   90.00
_cell.angle_gamma   90.00
#
_symmetry.space_group_name_H-M   'P 1'
#
loop_
_entity.id
_entity.type
_entity.pdbx_description
1 polymer ?
#
loop_
_entity_poly.entity_id
_entity_poly.type
_entity_poly.pdbx_seq_one_letter_code
_entity_poly.pdbx_strand_id
1 'polypeptide(L)' 'RREVEKILLNNRFMEAVDSAASVGDATDADAYLTDWHNEVIEIGDGDIKEPVEKKAAELEAEFTEEILLSYVNNAGYKP' A
#
# COMPACT_ATOMS: atom_id res chain seq x y z
N ARG A 1 1.09 3.38 -27.37
CA ARG A 1 1.71 2.73 -26.19
C ARG A 1 1.09 3.40 -24.99
N ARG A 2 0.46 2.68 -24.05
CA ARG A 2 -0.03 3.32 -22.81
C ARG A 2 1.20 3.69 -21.99
N GLU A 3 1.30 4.93 -21.54
CA GLU A 3 2.33 5.33 -20.59
C GLU A 3 2.02 4.66 -19.25
N VAL A 4 3.06 4.16 -18.58
CA VAL A 4 2.97 3.51 -17.28
C VAL A 4 4.03 4.15 -16.41
N GLU A 5 3.61 4.75 -15.31
CA GLU A 5 4.47 5.38 -14.31
C GLU A 5 4.30 4.63 -12.98
N LYS A 6 5.40 4.45 -12.25
CA LYS A 6 5.41 3.70 -10.98
C LYS A 6 6.36 4.38 -10.02
N ILE A 7 5.92 4.56 -8.79
CA ILE A 7 6.73 5.08 -7.70
C ILE A 7 6.84 4.02 -6.61
N LEU A 8 8.07 3.83 -6.12
CA LEU A 8 8.32 3.03 -4.93
C LEU A 8 8.05 3.89 -3.70
N LEU A 9 7.16 3.41 -2.82
CA LEU A 9 6.91 4.02 -1.52
C LEU A 9 8.08 3.77 -0.57
N ASN A 10 8.07 4.46 0.56
CA ASN A 10 9.04 4.31 1.63
C ASN A 10 9.09 2.86 2.14
N ASN A 11 10.26 2.42 2.58
CA ASN A 11 10.49 1.06 3.07
C ASN A 11 9.56 0.66 4.23
N ARG A 12 9.06 1.63 5.02
CA ARG A 12 8.13 1.36 6.13
C ARG A 12 6.87 0.59 5.72
N PHE A 13 6.41 0.74 4.49
CA PHE A 13 5.26 -0.01 3.99
C PHE A 13 5.58 -1.50 3.83
N MET A 14 6.77 -1.83 3.31
CA MET A 14 7.21 -3.21 3.14
C MET A 14 7.43 -3.87 4.50
N GLU A 15 8.11 -3.17 5.41
CA GLU A 15 8.34 -3.63 6.79
C GLU A 15 7.00 -3.89 7.52
N ALA A 16 6.01 -3.01 7.33
CA ALA A 16 4.68 -3.19 7.91
C ALA A 16 3.95 -4.42 7.33
N VAL A 17 4.00 -4.64 6.01
CA VAL A 17 3.40 -5.83 5.38
C VAL A 17 4.03 -7.12 5.91
N ASP A 18 5.36 -7.19 5.97
CA ASP A 18 6.08 -8.36 6.48
C ASP A 18 5.77 -8.61 7.97
N SER A 19 5.69 -7.55 8.76
CA SER A 19 5.35 -7.63 10.18
C SER A 19 3.90 -8.08 10.40
N ALA A 20 2.96 -7.55 9.63
CA ALA A 20 1.55 -7.93 9.70
C ALA A 20 1.33 -9.41 9.34
N ALA A 21 2.00 -9.90 8.29
CA ALA A 21 1.98 -11.31 7.91
C ALA A 21 2.51 -12.21 9.03
N SER A 22 3.57 -11.76 9.71
CA SER A 22 4.14 -12.46 10.88
C SER A 22 3.19 -12.48 12.08
N VAL A 23 2.44 -11.40 12.33
CA VAL A 23 1.46 -11.30 13.44
C VAL A 23 0.23 -12.17 13.19
N GLY A 24 -0.25 -12.25 11.95
CA GLY A 24 -1.44 -13.01 11.57
C GLY A 24 -1.28 -14.53 11.58
N ASP A 25 -0.08 -15.05 11.89
CA ASP A 25 0.30 -16.46 11.70
C ASP A 25 -0.11 -16.98 10.31
N ALA A 26 -0.06 -16.09 9.32
CA ALA A 26 -0.39 -16.38 7.93
C ALA A 26 0.74 -17.24 7.35
N THR A 27 0.69 -18.53 7.65
CA THR A 27 1.63 -19.55 7.19
C THR A 27 1.45 -19.89 5.71
N ASP A 28 0.35 -19.41 5.12
CA ASP A 28 0.07 -19.48 3.69
C ASP A 28 0.14 -18.08 3.08
N ALA A 29 1.01 -17.89 2.09
CA ALA A 29 1.15 -16.63 1.36
C ALA A 29 -0.17 -16.20 0.69
N ASP A 30 -1.08 -17.15 0.46
CA ASP A 30 -2.39 -16.91 -0.14
C ASP A 30 -3.37 -16.20 0.81
N ALA A 31 -3.16 -16.29 2.14
CA ALA A 31 -4.11 -15.76 3.13
C ALA A 31 -4.22 -14.23 3.11
N TYR A 32 -3.12 -13.50 2.90
CA TYR A 32 -3.14 -12.03 2.82
C TYR A 32 -3.32 -11.50 1.38
N LEU A 33 -3.12 -12.35 0.36
CA LEU A 33 -3.40 -12.01 -1.04
C LEU A 33 -4.88 -12.12 -1.41
N THR A 34 -5.66 -12.85 -0.62
CA THR A 34 -7.10 -13.06 -0.87
C THR A 34 -7.88 -11.74 -0.90
N ASP A 35 -7.51 -10.79 -0.03
CA ASP A 35 -8.14 -9.46 0.04
C ASP A 35 -7.37 -8.37 -0.75
N TRP A 36 -6.32 -8.77 -1.49
CA TRP A 36 -5.60 -7.85 -2.35
C TRP A 36 -6.52 -7.35 -3.46
N HIS A 37 -6.71 -6.04 -3.53
CA HIS A 37 -7.48 -5.41 -4.59
C HIS A 37 -6.68 -4.29 -5.25
N ASN A 38 -6.92 -4.12 -6.55
CA ASN A 38 -6.42 -2.96 -7.28
C ASN A 38 -7.53 -1.91 -7.31
N GLU A 39 -7.22 -0.69 -6.89
CA GLU A 39 -8.10 0.46 -7.08
C GLU A 39 -7.84 1.09 -8.45
N VAL A 40 -8.92 1.40 -9.18
CA VAL A 40 -8.84 2.16 -10.44
C VAL A 40 -9.32 3.57 -10.17
N ILE A 41 -8.42 4.52 -10.33
CA ILE A 41 -8.70 5.95 -10.14
C ILE A 41 -8.67 6.61 -11.52
N GLU A 42 -9.72 7.37 -11.84
CA GLU A 42 -9.71 8.21 -13.03
C GLU A 42 -8.74 9.36 -12.84
N ILE A 43 -7.72 9.41 -13.71
CA ILE A 43 -6.79 10.53 -13.80
C ILE A 43 -7.22 11.39 -14.99
N GLY A 44 -7.11 12.72 -14.84
CA GLY A 44 -7.40 13.65 -15.93
C GLY A 44 -6.46 13.44 -17.12
N ASP A 45 -6.85 13.96 -18.28
CA ASP A 45 -5.99 13.96 -19.47
C ASP A 45 -4.70 14.74 -19.20
N GLY A 46 -3.54 14.16 -19.50
CA GLY A 46 -2.24 14.81 -19.28
C GLY A 46 -1.11 13.84 -18.94
N ASP A 47 -0.02 14.39 -18.40
CA ASP A 47 1.12 13.60 -17.90
C ASP A 47 0.70 12.81 -16.66
N ILE A 48 0.96 11.50 -16.68
CA ILE A 48 0.62 10.59 -15.59
C ILE A 48 1.57 10.71 -14.38
N LYS A 49 2.70 11.42 -14.52
CA LYS A 49 3.68 11.59 -13.44
C LYS A 49 3.14 12.34 -12.24
N GLU A 50 2.55 13.52 -12.46
CA GLU A 50 2.04 14.35 -11.37
C GLU A 50 0.93 13.64 -10.56
N PRO A 51 -0.08 12.99 -11.19
CA PRO A 51 -1.04 12.17 -10.46
C PRO A 51 -0.41 11.04 -9.63
N VAL A 52 0.62 10.37 -10.16
CA VAL A 52 1.29 9.25 -9.46
C VAL A 52 2.13 9.77 -8.29
N GLU A 53 2.89 10.86 -8.47
CA GLU A 53 3.64 11.53 -7.40
C GLU A 53 2.72 12.03 -6.29
N LYS A 54 1.60 12.68 -6.66
CA LYS A 54 0.61 13.16 -5.70
C LYS A 54 0.00 12.01 -4.90
N LYS A 55 -0.43 10.93 -5.57
CA LYS A 55 -1.03 9.78 -4.87
C LYS A 55 -0.02 9.08 -3.96
N ALA A 56 1.25 8.96 -4.39
CA ALA A 56 2.30 8.46 -3.52
C ALA A 56 2.48 9.33 -2.28
N ALA A 57 2.54 10.66 -2.43
CA ALA A 57 2.65 11.60 -1.31
C ALA A 57 1.45 11.56 -0.36
N GLU A 58 0.23 11.40 -0.90
CA GLU A 58 -0.99 11.19 -0.11
C GLU A 58 -0.90 9.92 0.73
N LEU A 59 -0.52 8.79 0.13
CA LEU A 59 -0.35 7.52 0.84
C LEU A 59 0.72 7.63 1.93
N GLU A 60 1.85 8.27 1.63
CA GLU A 60 2.93 8.49 2.61
C GLU A 60 2.46 9.32 3.82
N ALA A 61 1.64 10.35 3.59
CA ALA A 61 1.11 11.20 4.64
C ALA A 61 -0.04 10.55 5.43
N GLU A 62 -0.90 9.77 4.76
CA GLU A 62 -2.02 9.06 5.36
C GLU A 62 -1.54 7.89 6.22
N PHE A 63 -0.59 7.10 5.73
CA PHE A 63 -0.05 5.93 6.43
C PHE A 63 1.24 6.30 7.17
N THR A 64 1.04 7.03 8.27
CA THR A 64 2.10 7.31 9.24
C THR A 64 2.58 6.03 9.92
N GLU A 65 3.73 6.09 10.59
CA GLU A 65 4.27 4.96 11.35
C GLU A 65 3.28 4.43 12.41
N GLU A 66 2.58 5.33 13.11
CA GLU A 66 1.55 4.98 14.10
C GLU A 66 0.38 4.22 13.44
N ILE A 67 -0.09 4.69 12.28
CA ILE A 67 -1.17 4.04 11.54
C ILE A 67 -0.69 2.67 11.05
N LEU A 68 0.47 2.58 10.40
CA LEU A 68 1.01 1.29 9.95
C LEU A 68 1.15 0.30 11.09
N LEU A 69 1.63 0.74 12.26
CA LEU A 69 1.72 -0.10 13.45
C LEU A 69 0.35 -0.61 13.92
N SER A 70 -0.70 0.21 13.83
CA SER A 70 -2.07 -0.22 14.18
C SER A 70 -2.60 -1.32 13.25
N TYR A 71 -2.27 -1.26 11.94
CA TYR A 71 -2.56 -2.35 11.00
C TYR A 71 -1.72 -3.60 11.32
N VAL A 72 -0.42 -3.44 11.60
CA VAL A 72 0.47 -4.56 11.97
C VAL A 72 -0.07 -5.32 13.18
N ASN A 73 -0.45 -4.60 14.24
CA ASN A 73 -1.00 -5.18 15.47
C ASN A 73 -2.33 -5.91 15.22
N ASN A 74 -3.02 -5.58 14.13
CA ASN A 74 -4.26 -6.21 13.71
C ASN A 74 -4.05 -7.12 12.48
N ALA A 75 -2.86 -7.71 12.33
CA ALA A 75 -2.54 -8.66 11.25
C ALA A 75 -2.82 -8.14 9.82
N GLY A 76 -2.68 -6.83 9.60
CA GLY A 76 -2.90 -6.19 8.30
C GLY A 76 -4.35 -5.77 8.04
N TYR A 77 -5.28 -6.10 8.95
CA TYR A 77 -6.67 -5.63 8.87
C TYR A 77 -6.79 -4.21 9.43
N LYS A 78 -7.73 -3.45 8.86
CA LYS A 78 -8.06 -2.12 9.37
C LYS A 78 -8.47 -2.23 10.85
N PRO A 79 -7.80 -1.53 11.78
CA PRO A 79 -8.11 -1.56 13.21
C PRO A 79 -9.48 -0.92 13.53
#